data_AF-A0A2V8X124-F1
#
_entry.id   AF-A0A2V8X124-F1
#
_cell.length_a   1.000
_cell.length_b   1.000
_cell.length_c   1.000
_cell.angle_alpha   90.00
_cell.angle_beta   90.00
_cell.angle_gamma   90.00
#
_symmetry.space_group_name_H-M   'P 1'
#
loop_
_entity.id
_entity.type
_entity.pdbx_description
1 polymer ?
#
loop_
_entity_poly.entity_id
_entity_poly.type
_entity_poly.pdbx_seq_one_letter_code
_entity_poly.pdbx_strand_id
1 'polypeptide(L)'
;MGVDAADYDQDGWIDLFVANVDQEMFSLYHNNRDESFRDVALPTGIGSATKLLSGWGLKFFDFDNDGDMDLLLCNGHPDDHIEGHVTGVTYREPMLLFRNTGNGFKNVSGQGGPIFSQSLSARGMALGDFDNDGAVDVLIAINNGAPVLLRNNAGKQNHWLGVKLVGEKSNPDAIGAVVTYQAGDLKRRREKVGGGSYLSSHDPRMVLGLGKRGKVDWLEVKWPMPGSTTQRFTGLPINRYITIVEGQENWK
;
A
#
# COMPACT_ATOMS: atom_id res chain seq x y z
N MET A 1 -0.07 14.37 -9.29
CA MET A 1 0.15 12.91 -9.46
C MET A 1 0.71 12.36 -8.15
N GLY A 2 0.53 11.06 -7.90
CA GLY A 2 0.95 10.42 -6.65
C GLY A 2 2.27 9.67 -6.75
N VAL A 3 2.84 9.39 -5.58
CA VAL A 3 4.03 8.58 -5.40
C VAL A 3 3.87 7.76 -4.12
N ASP A 4 4.44 6.55 -4.12
CA ASP A 4 4.57 5.73 -2.92
C ASP A 4 5.87 4.94 -2.98
N ALA A 5 6.31 4.46 -1.83
CA ALA A 5 7.57 3.76 -1.68
C ALA A 5 7.39 2.52 -0.79
N ALA A 6 7.89 1.38 -1.26
CA ALA A 6 7.81 0.12 -0.53
C ALA A 6 8.90 -0.85 -1.01
N ASP A 7 9.27 -1.78 -0.13
CA ASP A 7 10.07 -2.97 -0.44
C ASP A 7 9.09 -4.04 -0.95
N TYR A 8 8.66 -3.94 -2.22
CA TYR A 8 7.54 -4.75 -2.74
C TYR A 8 7.97 -6.17 -3.09
N ASP A 9 9.26 -6.38 -3.38
CA ASP A 9 9.85 -7.68 -3.74
C ASP A 9 10.60 -8.34 -2.55
N GLN A 10 10.62 -7.71 -1.38
CA GLN A 10 11.23 -8.21 -0.14
C GLN A 10 12.75 -8.37 -0.23
N ASP A 11 13.40 -7.54 -1.05
CA ASP A 11 14.84 -7.59 -1.26
C ASP A 11 15.65 -6.76 -0.22
N GLY A 12 14.92 -6.01 0.63
CA GLY A 12 15.45 -5.19 1.71
C GLY A 12 15.70 -3.73 1.32
N TRP A 13 15.46 -3.35 0.07
CA TRP A 13 15.63 -2.01 -0.47
C TRP A 13 14.28 -1.43 -0.88
N ILE A 14 14.17 -0.10 -0.81
CA ILE A 14 12.91 0.58 -1.09
C ILE A 14 12.86 0.94 -2.57
N ASP A 15 11.80 0.48 -3.21
CA ASP A 15 11.41 0.81 -4.58
C ASP A 15 10.41 1.97 -4.59
N LEU A 16 10.26 2.62 -5.75
CA LEU A 16 9.35 3.75 -5.92
C LEU A 16 8.31 3.44 -6.97
N PHE A 17 7.06 3.85 -6.72
CA PHE A 17 6.00 3.82 -7.71
C PHE A 17 5.46 5.22 -7.96
N VAL A 18 5.47 5.66 -9.21
CA VAL A 18 5.15 7.04 -9.61
C VAL A 18 4.06 7.03 -10.66
N ALA A 19 2.97 7.74 -10.37
CA ALA A 19 1.90 7.98 -11.33
C ALA A 19 2.37 9.01 -12.37
N ASN A 20 2.02 8.75 -13.63
CA ASN A 20 2.24 9.64 -14.76
C ASN A 20 0.91 9.97 -15.47
N VAL A 21 0.97 10.75 -16.54
CA VAL A 21 -0.20 11.15 -17.36
C VAL A 21 -0.37 10.22 -18.57
N ASP A 22 -1.47 10.32 -19.29
CA ASP A 22 -1.69 9.50 -20.48
C ASP A 22 -0.52 9.59 -21.48
N GLN A 23 -0.30 8.50 -22.22
CA GLN A 23 0.85 8.31 -23.12
C GLN A 23 2.20 8.20 -22.41
N GLU A 24 2.25 8.42 -21.11
CA GLU A 24 3.31 8.00 -20.21
C GLU A 24 2.85 6.74 -19.44
N MET A 25 3.73 5.76 -19.30
CA MET A 25 3.45 4.61 -18.43
C MET A 25 3.73 5.03 -17.00
N PHE A 26 2.96 4.54 -16.02
CA PHE A 26 3.33 4.77 -14.62
C PHE A 26 4.63 4.02 -14.36
N SER A 27 5.57 4.66 -13.68
CA SER A 27 6.91 4.11 -13.48
C SER A 27 6.99 3.33 -12.19
N LEU A 28 7.45 2.08 -12.27
CA LEU A 28 7.85 1.28 -11.12
C LEU A 28 9.37 1.20 -11.12
N TYR A 29 10.00 1.95 -10.24
CA TYR A 29 11.44 2.06 -10.14
C TYR A 29 11.98 1.06 -9.13
N HIS A 30 12.65 0.02 -9.62
CA HIS A 30 13.35 -0.94 -8.78
C HIS A 30 14.72 -0.41 -8.37
N ASN A 31 15.05 -0.53 -7.09
CA ASN A 31 16.28 -0.03 -6.51
C ASN A 31 17.48 -0.94 -6.86
N ASN A 32 18.48 -0.41 -7.56
CA ASN A 32 19.65 -1.18 -7.97
C ASN A 32 20.70 -1.34 -6.85
N ARG A 33 20.46 -0.76 -5.66
CA ARG A 33 21.32 -0.84 -4.46
C ARG A 33 22.66 -0.11 -4.61
N ASP A 34 22.72 0.83 -5.55
CA ASP A 34 23.89 1.65 -5.87
C ASP A 34 23.48 3.12 -6.10
N GLU A 35 22.43 3.57 -5.42
CA GLU A 35 21.81 4.90 -5.55
C GLU A 35 21.12 5.15 -6.91
N SER A 36 21.11 4.17 -7.81
CA SER A 36 20.35 4.22 -9.06
C SER A 36 19.06 3.39 -9.01
N PHE A 37 18.15 3.72 -9.93
CA PHE A 37 16.89 3.00 -10.11
C PHE A 37 16.70 2.61 -11.58
N ARG A 38 16.04 1.47 -11.81
CA ARG A 38 15.61 1.05 -13.15
C ARG A 38 14.09 0.99 -13.23
N ASP A 39 13.52 1.54 -14.30
CA ASP A 39 12.08 1.40 -14.55
C ASP A 39 11.76 -0.03 -15.03
N VAL A 40 10.92 -0.72 -14.27
CA VAL A 40 10.47 -2.09 -14.53
C VAL A 40 8.95 -2.14 -14.77
N ALA A 41 8.29 -1.03 -15.07
CA ALA A 41 6.84 -0.98 -15.27
C ALA A 41 6.33 -1.95 -16.35
N LEU A 42 7.00 -2.03 -17.50
CA LEU A 42 6.63 -2.94 -18.59
C LEU A 42 6.74 -4.42 -18.21
N PRO A 43 7.91 -4.94 -17.78
CA PRO A 43 8.05 -6.37 -17.46
C PRO A 43 7.20 -6.80 -16.26
N THR A 44 6.80 -5.89 -15.38
CA THR A 44 5.92 -6.17 -14.24
C THR A 44 4.41 -6.07 -14.57
N GLY A 45 4.05 -5.71 -15.80
CA GLY A 45 2.66 -5.62 -16.27
C GLY A 45 1.95 -4.29 -15.96
N ILE A 46 2.57 -3.41 -15.16
CA ILE A 46 2.04 -2.09 -14.81
C ILE A 46 1.96 -1.19 -16.04
N GLY A 47 3.06 -1.07 -16.78
CA GLY A 47 3.18 -0.09 -17.86
C GLY A 47 2.16 -0.29 -18.97
N SER A 48 1.90 -1.55 -19.34
CA SER A 48 0.87 -1.87 -20.34
C SER A 48 -0.55 -1.53 -19.87
N ALA A 49 -0.83 -1.67 -18.57
CA ALA A 49 -2.14 -1.38 -18.00
C ALA A 49 -2.41 0.11 -17.77
N THR A 50 -1.35 0.92 -17.64
CA THR A 50 -1.48 2.35 -17.28
C THR A 50 -1.19 3.31 -18.43
N LYS A 51 -0.68 2.85 -19.58
CA LYS A 51 -0.18 3.71 -20.67
C LYS A 51 -1.17 4.80 -21.14
N LEU A 52 -2.48 4.56 -21.05
CA LEU A 52 -3.51 5.51 -21.50
C LEU A 52 -4.26 6.17 -20.34
N LEU A 53 -3.73 6.09 -19.12
CA LEU A 53 -4.36 6.58 -17.90
C LEU A 53 -3.54 7.70 -17.29
N SER A 54 -4.20 8.52 -16.47
CA SER A 54 -3.60 9.61 -15.71
C SER A 54 -3.77 9.39 -14.21
N GLY A 55 -2.65 9.20 -13.51
CA GLY A 55 -2.64 8.72 -12.12
C GLY A 55 -2.62 9.82 -11.07
N TRP A 56 -3.36 9.57 -9.98
CA TRP A 56 -3.41 10.44 -8.80
C TRP A 56 -3.06 9.64 -7.55
N GLY A 57 -4.05 9.25 -6.76
CA GLY A 57 -3.82 8.43 -5.58
C GLY A 57 -3.32 7.04 -5.97
N LEU A 58 -2.19 6.62 -5.41
CA LEU A 58 -1.67 5.26 -5.53
C LEU A 58 -1.11 4.81 -4.19
N LYS A 59 -1.11 3.50 -3.95
CA LYS A 59 -0.60 2.93 -2.70
C LYS A 59 -0.20 1.47 -2.82
N PHE A 60 0.96 1.14 -2.26
CA PHE A 60 1.33 -0.22 -1.88
C PHE A 60 0.65 -0.63 -0.58
N PHE A 61 -0.11 -1.72 -0.60
CA PHE A 61 -0.72 -2.31 0.59
C PHE A 61 -1.08 -3.77 0.35
N ASP A 62 -1.25 -4.56 1.40
CA ASP A 62 -1.57 -5.98 1.34
C ASP A 62 -3.10 -6.12 1.43
N PHE A 63 -3.79 -6.20 0.30
CA PHE A 63 -5.26 -6.10 0.32
C PHE A 63 -5.93 -7.40 0.78
N ASP A 64 -5.26 -8.54 0.64
CA ASP A 64 -5.80 -9.84 1.01
C ASP A 64 -5.10 -10.51 2.20
N ASN A 65 -4.20 -9.79 2.88
CA ASN A 65 -3.45 -10.24 4.04
C ASN A 65 -2.57 -11.48 3.75
N ASP A 66 -2.10 -11.68 2.52
CA ASP A 66 -1.21 -12.79 2.17
C ASP A 66 0.27 -12.53 2.51
N GLY A 67 0.59 -11.29 2.87
CA GLY A 67 1.92 -10.82 3.24
C GLY A 67 2.67 -10.13 2.10
N ASP A 68 2.14 -10.03 0.89
CA ASP A 68 2.77 -9.32 -0.24
C ASP A 68 2.19 -7.92 -0.41
N MET A 69 2.99 -7.00 -1.00
CA MET A 69 2.53 -5.63 -1.24
C MET A 69 1.89 -5.56 -2.62
N ASP A 70 0.57 -5.40 -2.65
CA ASP A 70 -0.26 -5.17 -3.82
C ASP A 70 -0.35 -3.68 -4.16
N LEU A 71 -1.11 -3.32 -5.20
CA LEU A 71 -1.27 -1.93 -5.64
C LEU A 71 -2.72 -1.56 -5.94
N LEU A 72 -3.15 -0.40 -5.46
CA LEU A 72 -4.39 0.26 -5.89
C LEU A 72 -4.07 1.64 -6.48
N LEU A 73 -4.72 1.96 -7.61
CA LEU A 73 -4.52 3.16 -8.39
C LEU A 73 -5.85 3.87 -8.62
N CYS A 74 -5.88 5.17 -8.30
CA CYS A 74 -6.95 6.11 -8.60
C CYS A 74 -6.55 6.96 -9.81
N ASN A 75 -7.40 6.95 -10.83
CA ASN A 75 -7.10 7.55 -12.12
C ASN A 75 -8.17 8.59 -12.53
N GLY A 76 -7.85 9.42 -13.51
CA GLY A 76 -8.73 10.36 -14.18
C GLY A 76 -7.94 11.51 -14.77
N HIS A 77 -8.12 11.82 -16.04
CA HIS A 77 -7.34 12.85 -16.72
C HIS A 77 -7.44 14.25 -16.07
N PRO A 78 -6.39 15.09 -16.09
CA PRO A 78 -6.45 16.46 -15.58
C PRO A 78 -7.34 17.40 -16.42
N ASP A 79 -7.35 17.21 -17.74
CA ASP A 79 -8.20 17.94 -18.70
C ASP A 79 -9.55 17.26 -18.83
N ASP A 80 -10.63 17.99 -18.55
CA ASP A 80 -12.03 17.52 -18.63
C ASP A 80 -12.63 17.58 -20.04
N HIS A 81 -11.86 18.08 -21.03
CA HIS A 81 -12.21 18.15 -22.44
C HIS A 81 -11.30 17.24 -23.31
N ILE A 82 -10.54 16.33 -22.70
CA ILE A 82 -9.55 15.45 -23.37
C ILE A 82 -10.12 14.64 -24.53
N GLU A 83 -11.37 14.18 -24.42
CA GLU A 83 -12.04 13.40 -25.46
C GLU A 83 -12.20 14.17 -26.78
N GLY A 84 -12.14 15.51 -26.73
CA GLY A 84 -12.23 16.36 -27.92
C GLY A 84 -10.96 16.42 -28.76
N HIS A 85 -9.81 15.98 -28.23
CA HIS A 85 -8.51 16.15 -28.90
C HIS A 85 -7.53 14.97 -28.79
N VAL A 86 -7.77 14.00 -27.90
CA VAL A 86 -6.99 12.75 -27.83
C VAL A 86 -7.92 11.54 -27.91
N THR A 87 -7.73 10.72 -28.95
CA THR A 87 -8.53 9.49 -29.14
C THR A 87 -8.08 8.40 -28.17
N GLY A 88 -9.04 7.78 -27.48
CA GLY A 88 -8.78 6.63 -26.61
C GLY A 88 -8.36 7.00 -25.18
N VAL A 89 -8.38 8.30 -24.83
CA VAL A 89 -8.18 8.82 -23.48
C VAL A 89 -9.45 9.55 -23.06
N THR A 90 -9.83 9.44 -21.79
CA THR A 90 -11.09 9.99 -21.26
C THR A 90 -10.85 10.70 -19.95
N TYR A 91 -11.64 11.74 -19.65
CA TYR A 91 -11.53 12.47 -18.39
C TYR A 91 -11.74 11.57 -17.16
N ARG A 92 -12.75 10.70 -17.27
CA ARG A 92 -13.07 9.73 -16.25
C ARG A 92 -12.43 8.41 -16.62
N GLU A 93 -11.64 7.84 -15.72
CA GLU A 93 -10.84 6.65 -15.98
C GLU A 93 -11.14 5.56 -14.92
N PRO A 94 -10.96 4.28 -15.25
CA PRO A 94 -11.13 3.22 -14.28
C PRO A 94 -10.03 3.24 -13.23
N MET A 95 -10.38 2.91 -11.99
CA MET A 95 -9.39 2.56 -10.96
C MET A 95 -8.76 1.20 -11.29
N LEU A 96 -7.52 0.99 -10.87
CA LEU A 96 -6.84 -0.29 -11.08
C LEU A 96 -6.43 -0.94 -9.76
N LEU A 97 -6.70 -2.24 -9.61
CA LEU A 97 -6.20 -3.07 -8.52
C LEU A 97 -5.27 -4.13 -9.10
N PHE A 98 -4.07 -4.25 -8.54
CA PHE A 98 -3.10 -5.26 -8.92
C PHE A 98 -2.72 -6.12 -7.73
N ARG A 99 -2.66 -7.42 -7.96
CA ARG A 99 -2.08 -8.37 -7.02
C ARG A 99 -0.61 -8.61 -7.35
N ASN A 100 0.27 -8.55 -6.36
CA ASN A 100 1.66 -8.92 -6.49
C ASN A 100 1.80 -10.45 -6.65
N THR A 101 2.61 -10.89 -7.60
CA THR A 101 2.84 -12.31 -7.90
C THR A 101 4.28 -12.74 -7.62
N GLY A 102 5.04 -11.95 -6.88
CA GLY A 102 6.47 -12.14 -6.58
C GLY A 102 7.42 -11.72 -7.71
N ASN A 103 6.99 -11.81 -8.97
CA ASN A 103 7.78 -11.43 -10.15
C ASN A 103 7.15 -10.27 -10.96
N GLY A 104 6.12 -9.63 -10.42
CA GLY A 104 5.35 -8.58 -11.10
C GLY A 104 3.95 -8.43 -10.53
N PHE A 105 3.10 -7.75 -11.28
CA PHE A 105 1.76 -7.37 -10.85
C PHE A 105 0.71 -7.86 -11.85
N LYS A 106 -0.27 -8.61 -11.33
CA LYS A 106 -1.42 -9.04 -12.12
C LYS A 106 -2.58 -8.08 -11.90
N ASN A 107 -3.09 -7.48 -12.97
CA ASN A 107 -4.31 -6.69 -12.90
C ASN A 107 -5.49 -7.60 -12.51
N VAL A 108 -6.09 -7.31 -11.35
CA VAL A 108 -7.24 -8.01 -10.78
C VAL A 108 -8.43 -7.07 -10.56
N SER A 109 -8.47 -5.92 -11.24
CA SER A 109 -9.58 -4.94 -11.15
C SER A 109 -10.94 -5.59 -11.37
N GLY A 110 -11.06 -6.53 -12.31
CA GLY A 110 -12.31 -7.27 -12.57
C GLY A 110 -12.79 -8.15 -11.41
N GLN A 111 -11.95 -8.40 -10.41
CA GLN A 111 -12.27 -9.16 -9.19
C GLN A 111 -12.51 -8.24 -7.98
N GLY A 112 -12.19 -6.94 -8.08
CA GLY A 112 -12.34 -5.95 -7.01
C GLY A 112 -13.78 -5.46 -6.80
N GLY A 113 -14.74 -5.96 -7.59
CA GLY A 113 -16.15 -5.60 -7.52
C GLY A 113 -16.58 -4.55 -8.57
N PRO A 114 -17.89 -4.24 -8.64
CA PRO A 114 -18.47 -3.49 -9.76
C PRO A 114 -17.92 -2.08 -9.96
N ILE A 115 -17.41 -1.44 -8.89
CA ILE A 115 -16.87 -0.08 -8.94
C ILE A 115 -15.63 0.02 -9.83
N PHE A 116 -14.84 -1.05 -9.97
CA PHE A 116 -13.65 -1.08 -10.82
C PHE A 116 -13.96 -1.13 -12.32
N SER A 117 -15.23 -1.37 -12.69
CA SER A 117 -15.71 -1.25 -14.07
C SER A 117 -16.25 0.14 -14.40
N GLN A 118 -16.28 1.07 -13.42
CA GLN A 118 -16.74 2.43 -13.63
C GLN A 118 -15.58 3.37 -13.93
N SER A 119 -15.82 4.29 -14.85
CA SER A 119 -14.93 5.43 -15.09
C SER A 119 -15.26 6.58 -14.12
N LEU A 120 -14.26 7.00 -13.34
CA LEU A 120 -14.38 8.04 -12.33
C LEU A 120 -13.28 9.09 -12.52
N SER A 121 -13.51 10.32 -12.07
CA SER A 121 -12.41 11.28 -11.87
C SER A 121 -11.85 11.10 -10.46
N ALA A 122 -11.28 9.93 -10.18
CA ALA A 122 -10.73 9.61 -8.87
C ALA A 122 -9.44 10.42 -8.61
N ARG A 123 -9.26 10.87 -7.37
CA ARG A 123 -8.14 11.72 -6.96
C ARG A 123 -7.47 11.19 -5.70
N GLY A 124 -7.81 11.75 -4.55
CA GLY A 124 -7.22 11.38 -3.27
C GLY A 124 -7.71 10.01 -2.80
N MET A 125 -6.82 9.29 -2.10
CA MET A 125 -7.07 7.95 -1.61
C MET A 125 -6.44 7.79 -0.23
N ALA A 126 -7.27 7.45 0.77
CA ALA A 126 -6.89 7.18 2.14
C ALA A 126 -7.18 5.73 2.50
N LEU A 127 -6.20 5.04 3.10
CA LEU A 127 -6.37 3.67 3.59
C LEU A 127 -6.67 3.71 5.09
N GLY A 128 -7.50 2.78 5.55
CA GLY A 128 -7.73 2.55 6.98
C GLY A 128 -8.65 1.36 7.19
N ASP A 129 -8.41 0.60 8.25
CA ASP A 129 -9.32 -0.46 8.70
C ASP A 129 -10.35 0.17 9.64
N PHE A 130 -11.43 0.68 9.06
CA PHE A 130 -12.37 1.56 9.79
C PHE A 130 -13.29 0.78 10.73
N ASP A 131 -13.55 -0.49 10.41
CA ASP A 131 -14.37 -1.39 11.23
C ASP A 131 -13.54 -2.35 12.11
N ASN A 132 -12.21 -2.26 12.02
CA ASN A 132 -11.23 -3.00 12.82
C ASN A 132 -11.29 -4.51 12.62
N ASP A 133 -11.58 -4.96 11.40
CA ASP A 133 -11.69 -6.38 11.05
C ASP A 133 -10.41 -6.96 10.41
N GLY A 134 -9.41 -6.11 10.15
CA GLY A 134 -8.12 -6.44 9.56
C GLY A 134 -8.07 -6.45 8.05
N ALA A 135 -9.20 -6.26 7.37
CA ALA A 135 -9.19 -6.04 5.93
C ALA A 135 -9.12 -4.52 5.67
N VAL A 136 -7.93 -4.02 5.32
CA VAL A 136 -7.73 -2.58 5.12
C VAL A 136 -8.67 -2.04 4.04
N ASP A 137 -9.48 -1.05 4.41
CA ASP A 137 -10.44 -0.38 3.53
C ASP A 137 -9.84 0.85 2.87
N VAL A 138 -10.56 1.40 1.90
CA VAL A 138 -10.09 2.55 1.11
C VAL A 138 -11.20 3.58 0.93
N LEU A 139 -10.94 4.82 1.34
CA LEU A 139 -11.79 5.98 1.04
C LEU A 139 -11.16 6.79 -0.10
N ILE A 140 -11.97 7.08 -1.13
CA ILE A 140 -11.52 7.71 -2.37
C ILE A 140 -12.34 8.98 -2.63
N ALA A 141 -11.64 10.09 -2.86
CA ALA A 141 -12.24 11.34 -3.28
C ALA A 141 -12.43 11.35 -4.80
N ILE A 142 -13.64 11.70 -5.24
CA ILE A 142 -14.01 11.81 -6.65
C ILE A 142 -14.26 13.28 -6.96
N ASN A 143 -13.57 13.84 -7.94
CA ASN A 143 -13.85 15.21 -8.37
C ASN A 143 -15.29 15.30 -8.89
N ASN A 144 -16.02 16.33 -8.44
CA ASN A 144 -17.41 16.60 -8.81
C ASN A 144 -18.35 15.41 -8.56
N GLY A 145 -18.03 14.53 -7.61
CA GLY A 145 -18.81 13.34 -7.29
C GLY A 145 -18.83 13.02 -5.80
N ALA A 146 -19.68 12.06 -5.43
CA ALA A 146 -19.66 11.51 -4.08
C ALA A 146 -18.36 10.72 -3.84
N PRO A 147 -17.79 10.76 -2.62
CA PRO A 147 -16.67 9.89 -2.28
C PRO A 147 -17.10 8.42 -2.33
N VAL A 148 -16.12 7.56 -2.61
CA VAL A 148 -16.31 6.10 -2.66
C VAL A 148 -15.60 5.48 -1.46
N LEU A 149 -16.32 4.71 -0.66
CA LEU A 149 -15.73 3.84 0.37
C LEU A 149 -15.71 2.40 -0.14
N LEU A 150 -14.52 1.84 -0.30
CA LEU A 150 -14.29 0.43 -0.60
C LEU A 150 -14.13 -0.32 0.71
N ARG A 151 -15.19 -1.01 1.13
CA ARG A 151 -15.10 -1.95 2.25
C ARG A 151 -14.46 -3.25 1.79
N ASN A 152 -13.28 -3.55 2.30
CA ASN A 152 -12.50 -4.70 1.87
C ASN A 152 -13.00 -5.98 2.55
N ASN A 153 -13.19 -7.04 1.77
CA ASN A 153 -13.55 -8.36 2.30
C ASN A 153 -12.53 -9.45 1.92
N ALA A 154 -11.53 -9.14 1.09
CA ALA A 154 -10.51 -10.10 0.67
C ALA A 154 -9.62 -10.51 1.86
N GLY A 155 -9.23 -9.54 2.69
CA GLY A 155 -8.37 -9.75 3.87
C GLY A 155 -8.94 -10.70 4.92
N LYS A 156 -10.27 -10.91 4.95
CA LYS A 156 -10.96 -11.81 5.90
C LYS A 156 -10.61 -13.29 5.72
N GLN A 157 -10.05 -13.64 4.57
CA GLN A 157 -9.66 -15.02 4.29
C GLN A 157 -8.35 -15.41 4.97
N ASN A 158 -7.57 -14.44 5.45
CA ASN A 158 -6.24 -14.64 6.00
C ASN A 158 -6.12 -14.03 7.40
N HIS A 159 -5.09 -14.46 8.11
CA HIS A 159 -4.75 -13.93 9.41
C HIS A 159 -3.94 -12.65 9.28
N TRP A 160 -4.02 -11.81 10.29
CA TRP A 160 -3.33 -10.53 10.33
C TRP A 160 -2.89 -10.18 11.74
N LEU A 161 -1.97 -9.24 11.88
CA LEU A 161 -1.66 -8.57 13.14
C LEU A 161 -1.68 -7.06 12.92
N GLY A 162 -2.57 -6.37 13.64
CA GLY A 162 -2.62 -4.92 13.64
C GLY A 162 -1.64 -4.34 14.64
N VAL A 163 -0.79 -3.41 14.23
CA VAL A 163 0.23 -2.80 15.09
C VAL A 163 0.09 -1.29 15.06
N LYS A 164 -0.13 -0.70 16.23
CA LYS A 164 0.09 0.72 16.47
C LYS A 164 1.47 0.89 17.11
N LEU A 165 2.35 1.64 16.48
CA LEU A 165 3.63 2.03 17.06
C LEU A 165 3.48 3.39 17.74
N VAL A 166 4.17 3.55 18.87
CA VAL A 166 4.28 4.83 19.60
C VAL A 166 5.74 5.06 19.93
N GLY A 167 6.34 6.09 19.35
CA GLY A 167 7.69 6.52 19.68
C GLY A 167 7.72 7.35 20.96
N GLU A 168 8.77 7.17 21.77
CA GLU A 168 9.00 7.93 23.01
C GLU A 168 10.32 8.72 22.92
N LYS A 169 11.37 8.10 22.38
CA LYS A 169 12.63 8.77 22.03
C LYS A 169 12.64 9.17 20.55
N SER A 170 12.12 8.30 19.68
CA SER A 170 11.79 8.58 18.29
C SER A 170 10.61 9.56 18.16
N ASN A 171 10.28 9.98 16.93
CA ASN A 171 9.07 10.76 16.70
C ASN A 171 7.80 9.98 17.16
N PRO A 172 6.76 10.65 17.68
CA PRO A 172 5.63 9.98 18.34
C PRO A 172 4.87 8.96 17.49
N ASP A 173 4.80 9.19 16.17
CA ASP A 173 4.14 8.29 15.22
C ASP A 173 5.04 7.16 14.71
N ALA A 174 6.29 7.12 15.19
CA ALA A 174 7.32 6.15 14.81
C ALA A 174 7.60 6.11 13.30
N ILE A 175 7.43 7.24 12.60
CA ILE A 175 7.70 7.33 11.16
C ILE A 175 9.18 7.04 10.88
N GLY A 176 9.44 6.13 9.95
CA GLY A 176 10.76 5.59 9.66
C GLY A 176 11.12 4.34 10.47
N ALA A 177 10.24 3.86 11.36
CA ALA A 177 10.43 2.56 11.99
C ALA A 177 10.36 1.43 10.96
N VAL A 178 11.18 0.40 11.15
CA VAL A 178 11.16 -0.80 10.32
C VAL A 178 10.60 -1.94 11.15
N VAL A 179 9.49 -2.52 10.70
CA VAL A 179 8.86 -3.69 11.31
C VAL A 179 9.21 -4.91 10.49
N THR A 180 9.87 -5.88 11.10
CA THR A 180 10.14 -7.19 10.51
C THR A 180 9.41 -8.26 11.31
N TYR A 181 8.75 -9.20 10.66
CA TYR A 181 8.02 -10.26 11.36
C TYR A 181 8.15 -11.60 10.64
N GLN A 182 7.95 -12.68 11.40
CA GLN A 182 7.93 -14.04 10.88
C GLN A 182 6.72 -14.81 11.40
N ALA A 183 6.09 -15.55 10.49
CA ALA A 183 5.03 -16.52 10.77
C ALA A 183 5.30 -17.78 9.94
N GLY A 184 5.96 -18.77 10.54
CA GLY A 184 6.42 -19.97 9.83
C GLY A 184 7.44 -19.64 8.74
N ASP A 185 7.09 -19.99 7.51
CA ASP A 185 7.87 -19.72 6.29
C ASP A 185 7.71 -18.28 5.78
N LEU A 186 6.69 -17.55 6.21
CA LEU A 186 6.49 -16.15 5.85
C LEU A 186 7.41 -15.27 6.69
N LYS A 187 8.28 -14.50 6.01
CA LYS A 187 9.06 -13.42 6.62
C LYS A 187 8.89 -12.16 5.78
N ARG A 188 8.57 -11.05 6.43
CA ARG A 188 8.31 -9.78 5.75
C ARG A 188 8.91 -8.61 6.50
N ARG A 189 9.25 -7.58 5.73
CA ARG A 189 9.74 -6.29 6.19
C ARG A 189 8.77 -5.20 5.75
N ARG A 190 8.49 -4.25 6.64
CA ARG A 190 7.60 -3.11 6.39
C ARG A 190 8.21 -1.85 6.97
N GLU A 191 8.13 -0.76 6.24
CA GLU A 191 8.53 0.55 6.74
C GLU A 191 7.30 1.36 7.14
N LYS A 192 7.39 2.01 8.29
CA LYS A 192 6.34 2.89 8.78
C LYS A 192 6.46 4.25 8.07
N VAL A 193 5.53 4.53 7.18
CA VAL A 193 5.40 5.83 6.52
C VAL A 193 4.38 6.73 7.22
N GLY A 194 4.58 8.05 7.14
CA GLY A 194 3.74 9.05 7.83
C GLY A 194 2.51 9.52 7.06
N GLY A 195 2.47 9.26 5.76
CA GLY A 195 1.40 9.62 4.84
C GLY A 195 1.75 9.10 3.46
N GLY A 196 0.88 9.33 2.48
CA GLY A 196 1.11 8.90 1.11
C GLY A 196 -0.12 9.16 0.25
N SER A 197 -0.03 8.77 -1.03
CA SER A 197 -1.05 9.05 -2.04
C SER A 197 -1.17 10.56 -2.36
N TYR A 198 -2.23 10.96 -3.08
CA TYR A 198 -2.45 12.33 -3.53
C TYR A 198 -3.35 13.10 -2.55
N LEU A 199 -2.84 14.18 -1.94
CA LEU A 199 -3.56 15.05 -1.00
C LEU A 199 -4.34 14.29 0.09
N SER A 200 -3.75 13.20 0.59
CA SER A 200 -4.40 12.26 1.51
C SER A 200 -3.45 11.86 2.64
N SER A 201 -4.02 11.31 3.70
CA SER A 201 -3.28 10.62 4.76
C SER A 201 -4.01 9.33 5.12
N HIS A 202 -3.31 8.40 5.75
CA HIS A 202 -3.83 7.06 6.04
C HIS A 202 -3.98 6.86 7.55
N ASP A 203 -4.70 5.81 7.93
CA ASP A 203 -4.65 5.28 9.29
C ASP A 203 -3.19 5.03 9.71
N PRO A 204 -2.73 5.56 10.87
CA PRO A 204 -1.36 5.35 11.32
C PRO A 204 -1.08 3.92 11.79
N ARG A 205 -2.08 3.04 11.90
CA ARG A 205 -1.86 1.63 12.26
C ARG A 205 -1.40 0.84 11.04
N MET A 206 -0.53 -0.13 11.28
CA MET A 206 -0.10 -1.08 10.26
C MET A 206 -0.90 -2.37 10.40
N VAL A 207 -1.33 -2.94 9.29
CA VAL A 207 -1.87 -4.31 9.24
C VAL A 207 -0.82 -5.19 8.60
N LEU A 208 -0.40 -6.23 9.31
CA LEU A 208 0.62 -7.18 8.87
C LEU A 208 -0.09 -8.47 8.46
N GLY A 209 -0.15 -8.76 7.16
CA GLY A 209 -0.72 -10.00 6.65
C GLY A 209 0.11 -11.22 7.03
N LEU A 210 -0.57 -12.29 7.44
CA LEU A 210 0.04 -13.55 7.89
C LEU A 210 -0.35 -14.73 6.96
N GLY A 211 -1.17 -14.48 5.94
CA GLY A 211 -1.75 -15.52 5.10
C GLY A 211 -2.54 -16.53 5.95
N LYS A 212 -2.32 -17.82 5.72
CA LYS A 212 -2.98 -18.90 6.48
C LYS A 212 -2.29 -19.24 7.81
N ARG A 213 -1.20 -18.55 8.20
CA ARG A 213 -0.43 -18.91 9.40
C ARG A 213 -1.15 -18.42 10.65
N GLY A 214 -1.51 -19.36 11.53
CA GLY A 214 -2.24 -19.09 12.77
C GLY A 214 -1.39 -18.58 13.93
N LYS A 215 -0.14 -18.16 13.68
CA LYS A 215 0.80 -17.72 14.72
C LYS A 215 1.87 -16.80 14.14
N VAL A 216 2.22 -15.76 14.90
CA VAL A 216 3.43 -14.97 14.70
C VAL A 216 4.53 -15.55 15.59
N ASP A 217 5.64 -15.99 14.99
CA ASP A 217 6.78 -16.54 15.74
C ASP A 217 7.54 -15.43 16.47
N TRP A 218 7.74 -14.31 15.78
CA TRP A 218 8.30 -13.09 16.35
C TRP A 218 7.99 -11.86 15.49
N LEU A 219 8.05 -10.70 16.12
CA LEU A 219 8.04 -9.39 15.47
C LEU A 219 9.16 -8.55 16.06
N GLU A 220 9.81 -7.78 15.21
CA GLU A 220 10.91 -6.89 15.56
C GLU A 220 10.62 -5.49 15.04
N VAL A 221 10.77 -4.49 15.91
CA VAL A 221 10.67 -3.07 15.58
C VAL A 221 12.05 -2.45 15.73
N LYS A 222 12.62 -2.00 14.63
CA LYS A 222 13.78 -1.11 14.64
C LYS A 222 13.29 0.33 14.63
N TRP A 223 13.53 1.03 15.72
CA TRP A 223 13.07 2.41 15.91
C TRP A 223 13.95 3.40 15.14
N PRO A 224 13.38 4.48 14.58
CA PRO A 224 14.15 5.50 13.88
C PRO A 224 14.99 6.32 14.86
N MET A 225 15.94 7.10 14.34
CA MET A 225 16.70 8.05 15.15
C MET A 225 15.77 9.06 15.85
N PRO A 226 16.13 9.57 17.04
CA PRO A 226 17.34 9.24 17.82
C PRO A 226 17.22 7.96 18.65
N GLY A 227 16.07 7.28 18.65
CA GLY A 227 15.82 6.03 19.38
C GLY A 227 16.82 4.93 19.01
N SER A 228 16.88 4.58 17.72
CA SER A 228 17.82 3.61 17.09
C SER A 228 17.84 2.18 17.67
N THR A 229 17.07 1.91 18.72
CA THR A 229 16.99 0.60 19.36
C THR A 229 16.18 -0.37 18.52
N THR A 230 16.36 -1.65 18.79
CA THR A 230 15.57 -2.73 18.21
C THR A 230 14.90 -3.51 19.31
N GLN A 231 13.57 -3.63 19.25
CA GLN A 231 12.78 -4.41 20.21
C GLN A 231 12.16 -5.61 19.53
N ARG A 232 12.26 -6.77 20.18
CA ARG A 232 11.74 -8.03 19.66
C ARG A 232 10.67 -8.58 20.61
N PHE A 233 9.56 -9.01 20.02
CA PHE A 233 8.40 -9.53 20.72
C PHE A 233 8.08 -10.94 20.22
N THR A 234 7.59 -11.78 21.12
CA THR A 234 7.10 -13.14 20.85
C THR A 234 5.77 -13.35 21.58
N GLY A 235 5.05 -14.43 21.28
CA GLY A 235 3.75 -14.70 21.92
C GLY A 235 2.67 -13.66 21.57
N LEU A 236 2.78 -13.07 20.38
CA LEU A 236 1.85 -12.05 19.90
C LEU A 236 0.51 -12.69 19.50
N PRO A 237 -0.61 -11.97 19.68
CA PRO A 237 -1.90 -12.43 19.21
C PRO A 237 -1.96 -12.36 17.68
N ILE A 238 -3.03 -12.91 17.11
CA ILE A 238 -3.41 -12.72 15.71
C ILE A 238 -4.86 -12.21 15.65
N ASN A 239 -5.23 -11.65 14.50
CA ASN A 239 -6.56 -11.13 14.17
C ASN A 239 -7.05 -10.04 15.14
N ARG A 240 -6.14 -9.18 15.57
CA ARG A 240 -6.45 -8.03 16.42
C ARG A 240 -5.36 -6.97 16.35
N TYR A 241 -5.69 -5.81 16.88
CA TYR A 241 -4.74 -4.74 17.11
C TYR A 241 -4.00 -4.88 18.45
N ILE A 242 -2.73 -4.51 18.43
CA ILE A 242 -1.90 -4.26 19.61
C ILE A 242 -1.22 -2.89 19.50
N THR A 243 -0.75 -2.37 20.63
CA THR A 243 0.12 -1.21 20.69
C THR A 243 1.50 -1.60 21.19
N ILE A 244 2.54 -1.18 20.46
CA ILE A 244 3.94 -1.32 20.86
C ILE A 244 4.48 0.08 21.12
N VAL A 245 5.01 0.29 22.32
CA VAL A 245 5.60 1.56 22.75
C VAL A 245 7.11 1.41 22.84
N GLU A 246 7.84 2.38 22.31
CA GLU A 246 9.29 2.38 22.32
C GLU A 246 9.85 2.24 23.74
N GLY A 247 10.76 1.27 23.91
CA GLY A 247 11.43 0.98 25.17
C GLY A 247 10.61 0.16 26.17
N GLN A 248 9.35 -0.15 25.90
CA GLN A 248 8.53 -1.02 26.77
C GLN A 248 8.66 -2.50 26.35
N GLU A 249 8.93 -3.39 27.31
CA GLU A 249 9.10 -4.82 27.05
C GLU A 249 7.82 -5.52 26.61
N ASN A 250 6.66 -5.00 27.02
CA ASN A 250 5.35 -5.58 26.74
C ASN A 250 4.56 -4.71 25.76
N TRP A 251 3.75 -5.37 24.93
CA TRP A 251 2.71 -4.74 24.11
C TRP A 251 1.40 -4.61 24.91
N LYS A 252 0.52 -3.73 24.45
CA LYS A 252 -0.83 -3.51 25.02
C LYS A 252 -1.93 -3.91 24.04
#